data_AF-A0A0C9TBE9-F1
#
_entry.id   AF-A0A0C9TBE9-F1
#
_cell.length_a   1.000
_cell.length_b   1.000
_cell.length_c   1.000
_cell.angle_alpha   90.00
_cell.angle_beta   90.00
_cell.angle_gamma   90.00
#
_symmetry.space_group_name_H-M   'P 1'
#
loop_
_entity.id
_entity.type
_entity.pdbx_description
1 polymer ?
#
loop_
_entity_poly.entity_id
_entity_poly.type
_entity_poly.pdbx_seq_one_letter_code
_entity_poly.pdbx_strand_id
1 'polypeptide(L)'
;GDDLDSDSAGSSEDAGVLAQTTTSVAAPAGSHALDSAAGVLSYQPKVTGSEWFISEVDLEWIADGCYVLGCGGGGSPLHIFLELREMVRAGEVIRVVDLASLAPAALVGWGGVLGSPEVSSERLLGNEYNEASGDLWSFMGITKPDALCGLEIGGGNGMINMITAATKNYDIPIVDGDFMGRAYPTWSQTTANVYDESGRALKSLPSAISSGDGNVMFMTKAKKDTDVDASFRAACIEMGTHVGLASRPLRAKDLGVCMIVNTVSLSWRIGRAIALARKQSSIGQIGQVIVDAVGGSKTAKVLFSGKISDVRRRLHKGHTIGEVVITALSSGEDSDDNNPKERFSGTLVIPFKNENLYAEHTTQDGQTTTMLATVPDLISVLDAQNGSALGTPEYKYGLRVLVLGITAAPQWTDTQRGLELGGPSAFGFPDVQYTPLGVYCTPRSVIEEYAARM
;
A
#
# COMPACT_ATOMS: atom_id res chain seq x y z
N GLY A 1 -44.43 10.75 -52.45
CA GLY A 1 -45.31 11.81 -51.97
C GLY A 1 -44.53 12.83 -51.18
N ASP A 2 -43.57 13.60 -51.72
CA ASP A 2 -42.82 13.62 -53.00
C ASP A 2 -41.52 14.41 -52.67
N ASP A 3 -40.33 14.01 -53.13
CA ASP A 3 -39.65 14.43 -54.37
C ASP A 3 -39.70 15.96 -54.63
N LEU A 4 -38.63 16.70 -54.99
CA LEU A 4 -37.20 16.44 -55.32
C LEU A 4 -36.43 17.79 -55.33
N ASP A 5 -35.08 17.77 -55.26
CA ASP A 5 -34.07 18.68 -55.88
C ASP A 5 -34.22 20.24 -55.82
N SER A 6 -33.22 21.11 -55.95
CA SER A 6 -31.78 21.10 -56.34
C SER A 6 -31.10 22.29 -55.60
N ASP A 7 -29.84 22.73 -55.77
CA ASP A 7 -28.74 22.43 -56.71
C ASP A 7 -27.38 22.58 -55.98
N SER A 8 -26.36 23.17 -56.61
CA SER A 8 -24.96 23.13 -56.24
C SER A 8 -24.19 24.44 -56.53
N ALA A 9 -23.12 24.68 -55.77
CA ALA A 9 -21.96 25.49 -56.20
C ALA A 9 -20.78 25.19 -55.27
N GLY A 10 -19.62 24.85 -55.84
CA GLY A 10 -18.40 24.55 -55.06
C GLY A 10 -17.30 25.58 -55.25
N SER A 11 -16.35 25.61 -54.31
CA SER A 11 -14.99 26.12 -54.55
C SER A 11 -14.00 25.31 -53.72
N SER A 12 -12.86 24.98 -54.33
CA SER A 12 -11.76 24.24 -53.74
C SER A 12 -10.77 25.19 -53.08
N GLU A 13 -10.32 24.93 -51.85
CA GLU A 13 -9.11 25.57 -51.34
C GLU A 13 -8.29 24.66 -50.40
N ASP A 14 -7.03 24.51 -50.83
CA ASP A 14 -5.80 23.95 -50.27
C ASP A 14 -5.74 23.20 -48.91
N ALA A 15 -5.08 22.04 -48.95
CA ALA A 15 -4.70 21.26 -47.78
C ALA A 15 -3.32 21.67 -47.25
N GLY A 16 -3.28 22.75 -46.46
CA GLY A 16 -2.06 23.23 -45.80
C GLY A 16 -1.56 22.30 -44.67
N VAL A 17 -0.64 21.39 -44.98
CA VAL A 17 0.05 20.55 -43.98
C VAL A 17 1.03 21.41 -43.17
N LEU A 18 0.60 21.85 -41.97
CA LEU A 18 1.47 22.49 -40.99
C LEU A 18 2.35 21.45 -40.29
N ALA A 19 3.55 21.23 -40.83
CA ALA A 19 4.60 20.46 -40.18
C ALA A 19 5.11 21.20 -38.93
N GLN A 20 4.57 20.87 -37.75
CA GLN A 20 5.17 21.29 -36.48
C GLN A 20 6.46 20.50 -36.25
N THR A 21 7.60 21.19 -36.38
CA THR A 21 8.90 20.70 -35.93
C THR A 21 8.86 20.44 -34.42
N THR A 22 8.85 19.18 -34.04
CA THR A 22 9.04 18.73 -32.66
C THR A 22 10.48 18.98 -32.23
N THR A 23 10.74 20.14 -31.64
CA THR A 23 11.97 20.37 -30.88
C THR A 23 12.01 19.41 -29.69
N SER A 24 12.88 18.41 -29.74
CA SER A 24 13.08 17.46 -28.65
C SER A 24 13.57 18.20 -27.41
N VAL A 25 12.71 18.30 -26.40
CA VAL A 25 13.12 18.74 -25.06
C VAL A 25 14.04 17.65 -24.51
N ALA A 26 15.32 17.97 -24.35
CA ALA A 26 16.28 17.05 -23.77
C ALA A 26 15.87 16.71 -22.33
N ALA A 27 15.85 15.41 -22.00
CA ALA A 27 15.55 14.96 -20.65
C ALA A 27 16.56 15.57 -19.65
N PRO A 28 16.15 15.87 -18.40
CA PRO A 28 17.06 16.37 -17.39
C PRO A 28 18.24 15.39 -17.20
N ALA A 29 19.46 15.94 -17.12
CA ALA A 29 20.68 15.16 -16.95
C ALA A 29 20.75 14.52 -15.55
N GLY A 30 20.08 13.38 -15.41
CA GLY A 30 19.97 12.61 -14.16
C GLY A 30 19.28 11.25 -14.30
N SER A 31 18.39 11.06 -15.29
CA SER A 31 17.63 9.80 -15.47
C SER A 31 18.51 8.57 -15.71
N HIS A 32 19.57 8.71 -16.51
CA HIS A 32 20.41 7.58 -16.93
C HIS A 32 21.27 6.94 -15.84
N ALA A 33 21.40 7.57 -14.67
CA ALA A 33 22.17 6.98 -13.58
C ALA A 33 21.54 5.65 -13.13
N LEU A 34 20.21 5.61 -13.01
CA LEU A 34 19.43 4.49 -12.46
C LEU A 34 19.12 3.39 -13.49
N ASP A 35 19.57 3.56 -14.73
CA ASP A 35 19.43 2.52 -15.76
C ASP A 35 20.24 1.26 -15.43
N SER A 36 21.19 1.34 -14.48
CA SER A 36 22.11 0.26 -14.08
C SER A 36 22.03 -0.10 -12.59
N ALA A 37 22.48 -1.31 -12.24
CA ALA A 37 22.62 -1.76 -10.86
C ALA A 37 23.60 -0.89 -10.04
N ALA A 38 24.68 -0.42 -10.66
CA ALA A 38 25.62 0.52 -10.04
C ALA A 38 24.93 1.85 -9.67
N GLY A 39 24.01 2.32 -10.53
CA GLY A 39 23.12 3.45 -10.27
C GLY A 39 22.33 3.30 -8.98
N VAL A 40 21.52 2.24 -8.89
CA VAL A 40 20.69 1.93 -7.73
C VAL A 40 21.53 1.83 -6.44
N LEU A 41 22.72 1.24 -6.53
CA LEU A 41 23.68 1.15 -5.41
C LEU A 41 24.26 2.52 -5.01
N SER A 42 24.55 3.39 -5.97
CA SER A 42 25.13 4.73 -5.74
C SER A 42 24.12 5.79 -5.28
N TYR A 43 22.83 5.59 -5.54
CA TYR A 43 21.78 6.52 -5.17
C TYR A 43 21.74 6.78 -3.66
N GLN A 44 21.59 8.05 -3.29
CA GLN A 44 21.36 8.50 -1.92
C GLN A 44 20.13 9.41 -1.88
N PRO A 45 19.15 9.13 -1.00
CA PRO A 45 18.00 10.01 -0.82
C PRO A 45 18.44 11.36 -0.24
N LYS A 46 17.76 12.44 -0.63
CA LYS A 46 18.07 13.79 -0.16
C LYS A 46 17.52 13.99 1.26
N VAL A 47 18.37 13.85 2.27
CA VAL A 47 18.04 14.18 3.66
C VAL A 47 18.71 15.50 4.04
N THR A 48 18.02 16.38 4.77
CA THR A 48 18.57 17.65 5.27
C THR A 48 17.98 17.94 6.64
N GLY A 49 18.83 17.98 7.67
CA GLY A 49 18.36 17.98 9.05
C GLY A 49 17.60 16.69 9.37
N SER A 50 16.36 16.82 9.85
CA SER A 50 15.44 15.70 10.11
C SER A 50 14.38 15.50 9.02
N GLU A 51 14.53 16.12 7.86
CA GLU A 51 13.59 16.01 6.73
C GLU A 51 14.23 15.22 5.57
N TRP A 52 13.57 14.14 5.12
CA TRP A 52 13.85 13.49 3.85
C TRP A 52 12.94 14.08 2.76
N PHE A 53 13.57 14.66 1.74
CA PHE A 53 12.94 15.24 0.56
C PHE A 53 12.76 14.15 -0.49
N ILE A 54 11.51 13.77 -0.76
CA ILE A 54 11.16 12.69 -1.67
C ILE A 54 11.45 13.08 -3.13
N SER A 55 12.17 12.21 -3.84
CA SER A 55 12.36 12.31 -5.29
C SER A 55 11.43 11.38 -6.09
N GLU A 56 11.38 11.53 -7.41
CA GLU A 56 10.71 10.58 -8.32
C GLU A 56 11.19 9.12 -8.15
N VAL A 57 12.45 8.93 -7.78
CA VAL A 57 13.09 7.63 -7.54
C VAL A 57 12.62 7.02 -6.22
N ASP A 58 12.53 7.87 -5.19
CA ASP A 58 12.01 7.47 -3.89
C ASP A 58 10.54 7.05 -4.03
N LEU A 59 9.74 7.78 -4.80
CA LEU A 59 8.34 7.46 -5.09
C LEU A 59 8.18 6.10 -5.79
N GLU A 60 9.03 5.78 -6.78
CA GLU A 60 8.97 4.49 -7.49
C GLU A 60 9.24 3.31 -6.53
N TRP A 61 10.25 3.44 -5.67
CA TRP A 61 10.61 2.38 -4.72
C TRP A 61 9.62 2.29 -3.55
N ILE A 62 9.10 3.41 -3.07
CA ILE A 62 8.00 3.43 -2.11
C ILE A 62 6.79 2.70 -2.70
N ALA A 63 6.41 2.96 -3.96
CA ALA A 63 5.26 2.31 -4.61
C ALA A 63 5.40 0.77 -4.67
N ASP A 64 6.53 0.26 -5.18
CA ASP A 64 6.81 -1.19 -5.22
C ASP A 64 6.76 -1.79 -3.79
N GLY A 65 7.39 -1.15 -2.81
CA GLY A 65 7.43 -1.64 -1.44
C GLY A 65 6.10 -1.59 -0.69
N CYS A 66 5.33 -0.51 -0.86
CA CYS A 66 3.97 -0.39 -0.32
C CYS A 66 3.09 -1.50 -0.89
N TYR A 67 3.27 -1.89 -2.15
CA TYR A 67 2.48 -2.98 -2.73
C TYR A 67 2.84 -4.35 -2.16
N VAL A 68 4.14 -4.62 -1.91
CA VAL A 68 4.58 -5.82 -1.17
C VAL A 68 3.96 -5.87 0.22
N LEU A 69 3.96 -4.73 0.95
CA LEU A 69 3.37 -4.62 2.29
C LEU A 69 1.83 -4.60 2.29
N GLY A 70 1.20 -4.46 1.12
CA GLY A 70 -0.26 -4.42 0.96
C GLY A 70 -0.96 -5.75 1.18
N CYS A 71 -0.25 -6.88 1.28
CA CYS A 71 -0.85 -8.21 1.48
C CYS A 71 -1.96 -8.56 0.46
N GLY A 72 -1.82 -8.10 -0.79
CA GLY A 72 -2.84 -8.25 -1.84
C GLY A 72 -3.96 -7.20 -1.82
N GLY A 73 -4.01 -6.32 -0.83
CA GLY A 73 -4.97 -5.21 -0.73
C GLY A 73 -4.30 -3.83 -0.67
N GLY A 74 -4.95 -2.87 0.00
CA GLY A 74 -4.53 -1.45 0.03
C GLY A 74 -4.65 -0.69 -1.30
N GLY A 75 -5.12 -1.36 -2.37
CA GLY A 75 -5.21 -0.82 -3.74
C GLY A 75 -3.86 -0.78 -4.47
N SER A 76 -3.88 -0.79 -5.81
CA SER A 76 -2.64 -0.62 -6.58
C SER A 76 -2.09 0.80 -6.40
N PRO A 77 -0.81 0.98 -6.02
CA PRO A 77 -0.23 2.31 -5.83
C PRO A 77 0.05 3.07 -7.14
N LEU A 78 -0.07 2.41 -8.30
CA LEU A 78 0.38 2.94 -9.60
C LEU A 78 -0.21 4.32 -9.91
N HIS A 79 -1.51 4.53 -9.74
CA HIS A 79 -2.14 5.82 -10.08
C HIS A 79 -1.68 6.96 -9.15
N ILE A 80 -1.46 6.65 -7.87
CA ILE A 80 -0.99 7.60 -6.85
C ILE A 80 0.49 7.95 -7.08
N PHE A 81 1.31 6.95 -7.39
CA PHE A 81 2.69 7.14 -7.84
C PHE A 81 2.77 8.07 -9.05
N LEU A 82 1.92 7.86 -10.07
CA LEU A 82 1.89 8.70 -11.27
C LEU A 82 1.55 10.15 -10.94
N GLU A 83 0.54 10.40 -10.10
CA GLU A 83 0.19 11.76 -9.68
C GLU A 83 1.33 12.43 -8.89
N LEU A 84 1.86 11.74 -7.87
CA LEU A 84 2.98 12.23 -7.05
C LEU A 84 4.22 12.52 -7.88
N ARG A 85 4.51 11.70 -8.89
CA ARG A 85 5.62 11.91 -9.83
C ARG A 85 5.45 13.19 -10.63
N GLU A 86 4.26 13.42 -11.19
CA GLU A 86 4.01 14.67 -11.94
C GLU A 86 4.00 15.90 -11.01
N MET A 87 3.60 15.76 -9.74
CA MET A 87 3.76 16.82 -8.74
C MET A 87 5.24 17.15 -8.49
N VAL A 88 6.09 16.15 -8.24
CA VAL A 88 7.55 16.35 -8.06
C VAL A 88 8.19 16.97 -9.31
N ARG A 89 7.77 16.55 -10.52
CA ARG A 89 8.23 17.13 -11.79
C ARG A 89 7.77 18.58 -12.00
N ALA A 90 6.60 18.95 -11.46
CA ALA A 90 6.13 20.33 -11.44
C ALA A 90 6.87 21.22 -10.42
N GLY A 91 7.76 20.63 -9.60
CA GLY A 91 8.54 21.34 -8.58
C GLY A 91 7.93 21.30 -7.18
N GLU A 92 6.86 20.53 -6.96
CA GLU A 92 6.25 20.35 -5.65
C GLU A 92 7.14 19.50 -4.73
N VAL A 93 7.16 19.85 -3.45
CA VAL A 93 8.00 19.22 -2.44
C VAL A 93 7.16 18.37 -1.49
N ILE A 94 7.59 17.13 -1.30
CA ILE A 94 7.08 16.18 -0.31
C ILE A 94 8.21 15.88 0.68
N ARG A 95 7.89 15.86 1.97
CA ARG A 95 8.85 15.64 3.06
C ARG A 95 8.40 14.52 3.98
N VAL A 96 9.34 13.68 4.40
CA VAL A 96 9.16 12.68 5.46
C VAL A 96 10.00 13.08 6.68
N VAL A 97 9.45 12.92 7.88
CA VAL A 97 10.13 13.19 9.16
C VAL A 97 9.99 12.01 10.13
N ASP A 98 10.98 11.79 11.00
CA ASP A 98 10.84 10.82 12.09
C ASP A 98 9.84 11.37 13.12
N LEU A 99 9.01 10.49 13.73
CA LEU A 99 8.06 10.88 14.79
C LEU A 99 8.74 11.66 15.94
N ALA A 100 9.99 11.29 16.28
CA ALA A 100 10.78 11.90 17.35
C ALA A 100 11.21 13.36 17.06
N SER A 101 11.11 13.83 15.81
CA SER A 101 11.39 15.22 15.45
C SER A 101 10.24 16.18 15.77
N LEU A 102 9.02 15.66 15.93
CA LEU A 102 7.82 16.46 16.20
C LEU A 102 7.77 16.91 17.67
N ALA A 103 7.27 18.12 17.89
CA ALA A 103 6.99 18.60 19.24
C ALA A 103 5.94 17.69 19.92
N PRO A 104 6.03 17.37 21.23
CA PRO A 104 5.08 16.48 21.91
C PRO A 104 3.59 16.88 21.80
N ALA A 105 3.31 18.16 21.57
CA ALA A 105 1.95 18.69 21.41
C ALA A 105 1.47 18.77 19.94
N ALA A 106 2.36 18.54 18.97
CA ALA A 106 2.07 18.62 17.54
C ALA A 106 0.95 17.66 17.15
N LEU A 107 0.04 18.12 16.30
CA LEU A 107 -1.07 17.36 15.77
C LEU A 107 -0.65 16.64 14.49
N VAL A 108 -0.88 15.32 14.45
CA VAL A 108 -0.65 14.47 13.29
C VAL A 108 -2.00 14.04 12.74
N GLY A 109 -2.36 14.54 11.56
CA GLY A 109 -3.55 14.11 10.82
C GLY A 109 -3.32 12.76 10.15
N TRP A 110 -4.38 11.98 9.91
CA TRP A 110 -4.24 10.66 9.31
C TRP A 110 -5.54 10.18 8.67
N GLY A 111 -5.40 9.17 7.81
CA GLY A 111 -6.47 8.62 7.00
C GLY A 111 -5.95 8.10 5.66
N GLY A 112 -6.84 7.97 4.69
CA GLY A 112 -6.53 7.47 3.36
C GLY A 112 -7.81 7.26 2.56
N VAL A 113 -7.94 6.12 1.90
CA VAL A 113 -9.10 5.72 1.11
C VAL A 113 -9.81 4.53 1.75
N LEU A 114 -11.14 4.57 1.75
CA LEU A 114 -12.03 3.46 2.07
C LEU A 114 -12.86 3.13 0.82
N GLY A 115 -12.83 1.88 0.38
CA GLY A 115 -13.55 1.48 -0.84
C GLY A 115 -13.25 0.06 -1.32
N SER A 116 -13.58 -0.21 -2.58
CA SER A 116 -13.16 -1.43 -3.30
C SER A 116 -11.82 -1.23 -4.01
N PRO A 117 -10.81 -2.10 -3.79
CA PRO A 117 -9.57 -2.09 -4.57
C PRO A 117 -9.79 -2.25 -6.09
N GLU A 118 -10.88 -2.91 -6.49
CA GLU A 118 -11.26 -3.09 -7.90
C GLU A 118 -11.63 -1.75 -8.54
N VAL A 119 -12.46 -0.95 -7.87
CA VAL A 119 -12.84 0.39 -8.35
C VAL A 119 -11.66 1.36 -8.32
N SER A 120 -10.78 1.26 -7.32
CA SER A 120 -9.50 2.00 -7.28
C SER A 120 -8.51 1.59 -8.39
N SER A 121 -8.80 0.55 -9.16
CA SER A 121 -8.01 0.14 -10.33
C SER A 121 -8.59 0.64 -11.67
N GLU A 122 -9.87 1.07 -11.67
CA GLU A 122 -10.59 1.55 -12.86
C GLU A 122 -10.89 3.05 -12.82
N ARG A 123 -11.10 3.62 -11.62
CA ARG A 123 -11.38 5.04 -11.38
C ARG A 123 -10.09 5.77 -10.98
N LEU A 124 -9.78 6.87 -11.65
CA LEU A 124 -8.75 7.82 -11.19
C LEU A 124 -9.22 8.49 -9.89
N LEU A 125 -8.27 8.92 -9.06
CA LEU A 125 -8.58 9.73 -7.89
C LEU A 125 -9.20 11.08 -8.30
N GLY A 126 -10.16 11.52 -7.51
CA GLY A 126 -10.61 12.91 -7.45
C GLY A 126 -9.84 13.66 -6.36
N ASN A 127 -10.56 14.43 -5.54
CA ASN A 127 -10.00 15.18 -4.41
C ASN A 127 -10.41 14.58 -3.04
N GLU A 128 -10.79 13.30 -3.01
CA GLU A 128 -11.56 12.69 -1.91
C GLU A 128 -10.86 12.82 -0.55
N TYR A 129 -9.58 12.45 -0.46
CA TYR A 129 -8.85 12.46 0.82
C TYR A 129 -8.47 13.88 1.27
N ASN A 130 -8.19 14.78 0.32
CA ASN A 130 -7.92 16.19 0.60
C ASN A 130 -9.17 16.90 1.13
N GLU A 131 -10.34 16.63 0.53
CA GLU A 131 -11.64 17.17 0.95
C GLU A 131 -12.04 16.62 2.31
N ALA A 132 -12.02 15.29 2.51
CA ALA A 132 -12.29 14.68 3.82
C ALA A 132 -11.38 15.25 4.92
N SER A 133 -10.10 15.47 4.62
CA SER A 133 -9.13 16.03 5.56
C SER A 133 -9.40 17.49 5.89
N GLY A 134 -9.54 18.36 4.87
CA GLY A 134 -9.77 19.79 5.05
C GLY A 134 -11.08 20.08 5.78
N ASP A 135 -12.15 19.38 5.41
CA ASP A 135 -13.47 19.53 6.04
C ASP A 135 -13.47 19.00 7.48
N LEU A 136 -12.73 17.93 7.79
CA LEU A 136 -12.56 17.46 9.16
C LEU A 136 -11.78 18.45 10.02
N TRP A 137 -10.69 19.02 9.51
CA TRP A 137 -9.91 20.00 10.26
C TRP A 137 -10.72 21.28 10.49
N SER A 138 -11.41 21.78 9.46
CA SER A 138 -12.35 22.90 9.54
C SER A 138 -13.45 22.66 10.59
N PHE A 139 -14.11 21.51 10.56
CA PHE A 139 -15.12 21.09 11.55
C PHE A 139 -14.55 21.04 12.98
N MET A 140 -13.28 20.67 13.14
CA MET A 140 -12.59 20.63 14.43
C MET A 140 -12.00 22.00 14.87
N GLY A 141 -12.09 23.04 14.05
CA GLY A 141 -11.46 24.34 14.31
C GLY A 141 -9.94 24.34 14.17
N ILE A 142 -9.39 23.42 13.37
CA ILE A 142 -7.97 23.26 13.07
C ILE A 142 -7.73 23.79 11.64
N THR A 143 -6.73 24.68 11.45
CA THR A 143 -6.39 25.18 10.10
C THR A 143 -5.72 24.10 9.25
N LYS A 144 -4.68 23.47 9.79
CA LYS A 144 -4.04 22.24 9.31
C LYS A 144 -3.30 21.59 10.49
N PRO A 145 -3.08 20.26 10.49
CA PRO A 145 -2.19 19.61 11.46
C PRO A 145 -0.72 20.01 11.19
N ASP A 146 0.17 19.70 12.13
CA ASP A 146 1.61 19.94 12.00
C ASP A 146 2.30 18.91 11.08
N ALA A 147 1.74 17.70 10.98
CA ALA A 147 2.18 16.63 10.08
C ALA A 147 1.01 15.72 9.69
N LEU A 148 1.23 14.83 8.72
CA LEU A 148 0.34 13.69 8.45
C LEU A 148 1.01 12.34 8.73
N CYS A 149 0.27 11.25 8.80
CA CYS A 149 0.82 9.89 8.69
C CYS A 149 -0.14 8.98 7.91
N GLY A 150 0.31 7.79 7.53
CA GLY A 150 -0.53 6.83 6.81
C GLY A 150 -1.63 6.26 7.71
N LEU A 151 -2.79 5.94 7.14
CA LEU A 151 -3.71 4.96 7.73
C LEU A 151 -3.04 3.59 7.78
N GLU A 152 -2.49 3.17 6.64
CA GLU A 152 -1.77 1.94 6.40
C GLU A 152 -0.64 2.18 5.40
N ILE A 153 0.48 1.44 5.50
CA ILE A 153 1.54 1.46 4.47
C ILE A 153 1.17 0.63 3.22
N GLY A 154 0.11 -0.16 3.29
CA GLY A 154 -0.28 -1.09 2.23
C GLY A 154 -0.78 -0.40 0.96
N GLY A 155 -0.26 -0.80 -0.19
CA GLY A 155 -0.75 -0.39 -1.50
C GLY A 155 -0.75 1.13 -1.72
N GLY A 156 -1.79 1.65 -2.37
CA GLY A 156 -1.97 3.08 -2.59
C GLY A 156 -2.17 3.89 -1.31
N ASN A 157 -2.80 3.31 -0.29
CA ASN A 157 -2.98 3.99 1.00
C ASN A 157 -1.65 4.38 1.68
N GLY A 158 -0.55 3.66 1.39
CA GLY A 158 0.79 4.02 1.82
C GLY A 158 1.39 5.26 1.15
N MET A 159 0.71 5.85 0.17
CA MET A 159 1.17 7.02 -0.60
C MET A 159 0.15 8.17 -0.68
N ILE A 160 -1.15 7.93 -0.47
CA ILE A 160 -2.20 8.95 -0.63
C ILE A 160 -1.97 10.19 0.25
N ASN A 161 -1.40 10.00 1.44
CA ASN A 161 -1.06 11.10 2.37
C ASN A 161 0.05 12.01 1.84
N MET A 162 0.93 11.53 0.95
CA MET A 162 1.98 12.32 0.31
C MET A 162 1.40 13.39 -0.62
N ILE A 163 0.24 13.10 -1.26
CA ILE A 163 -0.46 14.07 -2.11
C ILE A 163 -0.93 15.24 -1.22
N THR A 164 -1.66 14.93 -0.16
CA THR A 164 -2.16 15.93 0.80
C THR A 164 -1.04 16.72 1.48
N ALA A 165 0.08 16.07 1.80
CA ALA A 165 1.24 16.69 2.45
C ALA A 165 2.01 17.69 1.56
N ALA A 166 2.02 17.46 0.24
CA ALA A 166 2.83 18.24 -0.71
C ALA A 166 2.56 19.76 -0.64
N THR A 167 3.56 20.55 -1.06
CA THR A 167 3.52 22.02 -1.09
C THR A 167 2.30 22.60 -1.82
N LYS A 168 1.84 21.95 -2.90
CA LYS A 168 0.63 22.31 -3.65
C LYS A 168 -0.64 22.39 -2.82
N ASN A 169 -0.74 21.53 -1.79
CA ASN A 169 -1.96 21.29 -1.03
C ASN A 169 -1.86 21.93 0.36
N TYR A 170 -1.23 21.26 1.32
CA TYR A 170 -1.16 21.76 2.70
C TYR A 170 0.25 22.17 3.16
N ASP A 171 1.31 21.84 2.44
CA ASP A 171 2.69 22.15 2.82
C ASP A 171 3.02 21.72 4.27
N ILE A 172 2.98 20.41 4.51
CA ILE A 172 3.30 19.77 5.81
C ILE A 172 4.06 18.46 5.57
N PRO A 173 4.93 18.01 6.49
CA PRO A 173 5.60 16.72 6.34
C PRO A 173 4.65 15.55 6.61
N ILE A 174 4.97 14.37 6.09
CA ILE A 174 4.46 13.11 6.62
C ILE A 174 5.43 12.53 7.66
N VAL A 175 4.92 11.81 8.64
CA VAL A 175 5.70 11.00 9.58
C VAL A 175 6.06 9.68 8.89
N ASP A 176 7.29 9.20 9.11
CA ASP A 176 7.69 7.86 8.71
C ASP A 176 7.03 6.81 9.63
N GLY A 177 5.77 6.49 9.32
CA GLY A 177 4.97 5.53 10.08
C GLY A 177 3.48 5.58 9.72
N ASP A 178 2.77 4.54 10.13
CA ASP A 178 1.34 4.37 9.91
C ASP A 178 0.68 3.60 11.07
N PHE A 179 -0.62 3.32 10.96
CA PHE A 179 -1.40 2.66 12.02
C PHE A 179 -1.69 1.18 11.76
N MET A 180 -1.08 0.54 10.77
CA MET A 180 -1.31 -0.88 10.46
C MET A 180 -0.05 -1.69 10.15
N GLY A 181 1.01 -1.11 9.55
CA GLY A 181 2.22 -1.81 9.10
C GLY A 181 2.02 -2.81 7.96
N ARG A 182 0.79 -2.89 7.46
CA ARG A 182 0.24 -3.74 6.39
C ARG A 182 -1.11 -3.15 5.97
N ALA A 183 -1.79 -3.71 4.96
CA ALA A 183 -3.21 -3.38 4.74
C ALA A 183 -4.17 -4.21 5.62
N TYR A 184 -5.32 -3.63 6.01
CA TYR A 184 -6.47 -4.33 6.60
C TYR A 184 -7.81 -3.93 5.95
N PRO A 185 -8.81 -4.84 5.89
CA PRO A 185 -10.03 -4.57 5.14
C PRO A 185 -11.02 -3.61 5.82
N THR A 186 -10.88 -3.32 7.12
CA THR A 186 -11.84 -2.50 7.87
C THR A 186 -11.16 -1.42 8.72
N TRP A 187 -11.77 -0.24 8.80
CA TRP A 187 -11.20 0.93 9.46
C TRP A 187 -10.98 0.73 10.98
N SER A 188 -11.78 -0.13 11.62
CA SER A 188 -11.60 -0.47 13.04
C SER A 188 -10.35 -1.30 13.30
N GLN A 189 -9.72 -1.87 12.26
CA GLN A 189 -8.43 -2.58 12.32
C GLN A 189 -7.26 -1.59 12.19
N THR A 190 -7.23 -0.61 13.09
CA THR A 190 -6.10 0.30 13.27
C THR A 190 -5.50 0.12 14.67
N THR A 191 -4.18 0.18 14.78
CA THR A 191 -3.48 0.20 16.07
C THR A 191 -3.93 1.38 16.95
N ALA A 192 -4.30 2.52 16.36
CA ALA A 192 -4.94 3.62 17.08
C ALA A 192 -6.21 3.16 17.85
N ASN A 193 -7.01 2.25 17.29
CA ASN A 193 -8.16 1.62 17.94
C ASN A 193 -7.79 0.42 18.84
N VAL A 194 -6.70 -0.30 18.57
CA VAL A 194 -6.13 -1.31 19.50
C VAL A 194 -5.84 -0.65 20.85
N TYR A 195 -5.15 0.50 20.85
CA TYR A 195 -4.84 1.26 22.05
C TYR A 195 -5.97 2.22 22.49
N ASP A 196 -7.21 1.99 22.05
CA ASP A 196 -8.42 2.65 22.55
C ASP A 196 -9.29 1.66 23.35
N GLU A 197 -9.00 1.56 24.65
CA GLU A 197 -9.69 0.65 25.58
C GLU A 197 -11.20 0.91 25.71
N SER A 198 -11.71 2.04 25.22
CA SER A 198 -13.15 2.33 25.27
C SER A 198 -13.99 1.43 24.38
N GLY A 199 -13.40 0.86 23.32
CA GLY A 199 -14.13 0.14 22.26
C GLY A 199 -15.07 1.04 21.45
N ARG A 200 -14.89 2.38 21.52
CA ARG A 200 -15.80 3.39 20.93
C ARG A 200 -15.11 4.35 19.95
N ALA A 201 -13.87 4.02 19.56
CA ALA A 201 -13.04 4.80 18.65
C ALA A 201 -12.92 6.29 19.01
N LEU A 202 -12.79 6.61 20.30
CA LEU A 202 -12.49 7.96 20.81
C LEU A 202 -11.15 8.50 20.29
N LYS A 203 -10.19 7.62 20.00
CA LYS A 203 -8.90 7.97 19.34
C LYS A 203 -9.02 8.28 17.85
N SER A 204 -10.17 8.00 17.22
CA SER A 204 -10.34 8.20 15.78
C SER A 204 -11.52 9.13 15.43
N LEU A 205 -12.53 9.25 16.31
CA LEU A 205 -13.70 10.12 16.12
C LEU A 205 -13.50 11.53 16.75
N PRO A 206 -13.88 12.63 16.06
CA PRO A 206 -14.63 12.65 14.80
C PRO A 206 -13.80 12.18 13.59
N SER A 207 -14.48 11.55 12.64
CA SER A 207 -13.95 11.18 11.33
C SER A 207 -14.90 11.65 10.24
N ALA A 208 -14.37 11.90 9.05
CA ALA A 208 -15.13 12.29 7.86
C ALA A 208 -14.82 11.33 6.71
N ILE A 209 -15.80 11.10 5.85
CA ILE A 209 -15.59 10.54 4.52
C ILE A 209 -16.06 11.52 3.44
N SER A 210 -15.40 11.51 2.29
CA SER A 210 -15.75 12.33 1.11
C SER A 210 -15.76 11.47 -0.16
N SER A 211 -16.73 11.74 -1.03
CA SER A 211 -16.86 11.24 -2.40
C SER A 211 -15.93 11.91 -3.42
N GLY A 212 -15.31 13.05 -3.06
CA GLY A 212 -14.45 13.87 -3.92
C GLY A 212 -15.20 14.76 -4.92
N ASP A 213 -16.52 14.66 -4.98
CA ASP A 213 -17.42 15.49 -5.81
C ASP A 213 -18.43 16.30 -4.98
N GLY A 214 -18.20 16.42 -3.67
CA GLY A 214 -18.93 17.30 -2.76
C GLY A 214 -19.90 16.63 -1.77
N ASN A 215 -20.04 15.29 -1.78
CA ASN A 215 -20.74 14.60 -0.69
C ASN A 215 -19.77 14.24 0.43
N VAL A 216 -19.89 14.91 1.59
CA VAL A 216 -19.08 14.70 2.79
C VAL A 216 -19.96 14.25 3.95
N MET A 217 -19.56 13.17 4.64
CA MET A 217 -20.28 12.65 5.81
C MET A 217 -19.38 12.53 7.04
N PHE A 218 -19.84 13.10 8.15
CA PHE A 218 -19.13 13.07 9.44
C PHE A 218 -19.74 12.06 10.40
N MET A 219 -18.89 11.34 11.13
CA MET A 219 -19.27 10.66 12.37
C MET A 219 -18.53 11.27 13.54
N THR A 220 -19.27 11.69 14.57
CA THR A 220 -18.72 12.34 15.78
C THR A 220 -18.70 11.42 17.01
N LYS A 221 -19.48 10.34 17.01
CA LYS A 221 -19.61 9.37 18.10
C LYS A 221 -20.19 8.05 17.62
N ALA A 222 -19.77 6.95 18.24
CA ALA A 222 -20.34 5.61 18.04
C ALA A 222 -20.67 4.92 19.37
N LYS A 223 -21.41 3.80 19.30
CA LYS A 223 -21.61 2.90 20.46
C LYS A 223 -20.50 1.84 20.51
N LYS A 224 -20.02 1.41 19.35
CA LYS A 224 -18.85 0.55 19.14
C LYS A 224 -18.00 1.07 17.97
N ASP A 225 -16.70 0.80 18.01
CA ASP A 225 -15.77 1.00 16.87
C ASP A 225 -16.27 0.37 15.56
N THR A 226 -16.81 -0.84 15.63
CA THR A 226 -17.44 -1.57 14.52
C THR A 226 -18.70 -0.89 13.93
N ASP A 227 -19.40 -0.03 14.67
CA ASP A 227 -20.52 0.75 14.11
C ASP A 227 -20.00 1.82 13.13
N VAL A 228 -18.77 2.31 13.32
CA VAL A 228 -18.15 3.33 12.45
C VAL A 228 -17.87 2.74 11.08
N ASP A 229 -17.17 1.61 11.05
CA ASP A 229 -16.84 0.91 9.81
C ASP A 229 -18.10 0.52 9.04
N ALA A 230 -19.08 -0.09 9.71
CA ALA A 230 -20.36 -0.46 9.09
C ALA A 230 -21.11 0.73 8.47
N SER A 231 -21.08 1.91 9.13
CA SER A 231 -21.76 3.11 8.64
C SER A 231 -21.02 3.78 7.49
N PHE A 232 -19.68 3.91 7.59
CA PHE A 232 -18.86 4.46 6.51
C PHE A 232 -18.84 3.54 5.29
N ARG A 233 -18.81 2.20 5.46
CA ARG A 233 -18.92 1.24 4.35
C ARG A 233 -20.26 1.35 3.64
N ALA A 234 -21.36 1.53 4.38
CA ALA A 234 -22.69 1.72 3.80
C ALA A 234 -22.78 3.01 2.98
N ALA A 235 -22.33 4.15 3.52
CA ALA A 235 -22.32 5.42 2.80
C ALA A 235 -21.34 5.40 1.60
N CYS A 236 -20.18 4.75 1.74
CA CYS A 236 -19.22 4.57 0.64
C CYS A 236 -19.83 3.86 -0.57
N ILE A 237 -20.72 2.87 -0.38
CA ILE A 237 -21.40 2.18 -1.48
C ILE A 237 -22.24 3.16 -2.30
N GLU A 238 -23.03 4.01 -1.65
CA GLU A 238 -23.84 5.05 -2.31
C GLU A 238 -22.96 6.16 -2.95
N MET A 239 -21.79 6.45 -2.36
CA MET A 239 -20.78 7.39 -2.88
C MET A 239 -19.88 6.78 -3.98
N GLY A 240 -20.37 5.79 -4.73
CA GLY A 240 -19.63 5.19 -5.86
C GLY A 240 -18.53 4.20 -5.45
N THR A 241 -18.61 3.61 -4.26
CA THR A 241 -17.73 2.55 -3.71
C THR A 241 -16.26 2.89 -3.49
N HIS A 242 -15.90 4.17 -3.56
CA HIS A 242 -14.57 4.70 -3.25
C HIS A 242 -14.71 6.10 -2.64
N VAL A 243 -14.25 6.26 -1.40
CA VAL A 243 -14.26 7.52 -0.65
C VAL A 243 -12.92 7.77 0.03
N GLY A 244 -12.54 9.03 0.13
CA GLY A 244 -11.49 9.47 1.02
C GLY A 244 -12.00 9.44 2.45
N LEU A 245 -11.14 9.10 3.41
CA LEU A 245 -11.45 9.01 4.82
C LEU A 245 -10.38 9.74 5.62
N ALA A 246 -10.80 10.69 6.45
CA ALA A 246 -9.95 11.36 7.42
C ALA A 246 -10.42 11.04 8.85
N SER A 247 -9.47 10.86 9.77
CA SER A 247 -9.72 10.68 11.19
C SER A 247 -9.10 11.80 12.01
N ARG A 248 -9.58 11.98 13.25
CA ARG A 248 -9.13 13.09 14.12
C ARG A 248 -7.60 13.15 14.19
N PRO A 249 -7.00 14.36 14.15
CA PRO A 249 -5.58 14.47 14.47
C PRO A 249 -5.29 14.00 15.90
N LEU A 250 -4.18 13.27 16.04
CA LEU A 250 -3.63 12.77 17.31
C LEU A 250 -2.39 13.57 17.68
N ARG A 251 -2.03 13.64 18.97
CA ARG A 251 -0.80 14.35 19.37
C ARG A 251 0.41 13.44 19.26
N ALA A 252 1.53 13.94 18.77
CA ALA A 252 2.76 13.16 18.59
C ALA A 252 3.18 12.35 19.82
N LYS A 253 3.07 12.93 21.03
CA LYS A 253 3.37 12.23 22.30
C LYS A 253 2.51 10.98 22.57
N ASP A 254 1.29 10.94 22.02
CA ASP A 254 0.31 9.88 22.25
C ASP A 254 0.48 8.75 21.20
N LEU A 255 1.32 8.96 20.18
CA LEU A 255 1.53 8.03 19.05
C LEU A 255 2.56 6.93 19.34
N GLY A 256 3.54 7.16 20.21
CA GLY A 256 4.67 6.24 20.40
C GLY A 256 4.30 4.83 20.90
N VAL A 257 3.06 4.61 21.36
CA VAL A 257 2.54 3.29 21.74
C VAL A 257 1.75 2.58 20.63
N CYS A 258 1.20 3.32 19.66
CA CYS A 258 0.31 2.75 18.64
C CYS A 258 0.84 2.87 17.20
N MET A 259 1.59 3.92 16.86
CA MET A 259 2.19 4.05 15.53
C MET A 259 3.23 2.95 15.31
N ILE A 260 3.20 2.36 14.12
CA ILE A 260 4.25 1.48 13.61
C ILE A 260 5.19 2.38 12.82
N VAL A 261 6.40 2.58 13.34
CA VAL A 261 7.38 3.54 12.81
C VAL A 261 8.23 2.93 11.69
N ASN A 262 8.80 3.81 10.87
CA ASN A 262 9.77 3.52 9.82
C ASN A 262 9.20 2.70 8.65
N THR A 263 7.89 2.76 8.41
CA THR A 263 7.21 1.95 7.37
C THR A 263 7.35 2.54 5.96
N VAL A 264 7.49 3.87 5.82
CA VAL A 264 7.87 4.51 4.54
C VAL A 264 9.34 4.22 4.22
N SER A 265 10.20 4.21 5.25
CA SER A 265 11.58 3.71 5.10
C SER A 265 11.61 2.22 4.70
N LEU A 266 10.73 1.39 5.25
CA LEU A 266 10.64 -0.03 4.89
C LEU A 266 10.22 -0.23 3.43
N SER A 267 9.16 0.45 2.97
CA SER A 267 8.70 0.34 1.59
C SER A 267 9.79 0.77 0.60
N TRP A 268 10.43 1.92 0.84
CA TRP A 268 11.59 2.36 0.05
C TRP A 268 12.72 1.33 -0.02
N ARG A 269 13.05 0.66 1.10
CA ARG A 269 14.09 -0.39 1.13
C ARG A 269 13.69 -1.60 0.30
N ILE A 270 12.43 -2.04 0.38
CA ILE A 270 11.90 -3.16 -0.41
C ILE A 270 11.95 -2.82 -1.90
N GLY A 271 11.40 -1.68 -2.32
CA GLY A 271 11.40 -1.28 -3.74
C GLY A 271 12.81 -1.06 -4.29
N ARG A 272 13.73 -0.48 -3.51
CA ARG A 272 15.14 -0.37 -3.90
C ARG A 272 15.79 -1.74 -4.12
N ALA A 273 15.49 -2.72 -3.27
CA ALA A 273 16.00 -4.08 -3.39
C ALA A 273 15.42 -4.80 -4.63
N ILE A 274 14.12 -4.63 -4.90
CA ILE A 274 13.46 -5.13 -6.12
C ILE A 274 14.08 -4.48 -7.38
N ALA A 275 14.23 -3.17 -7.41
CA ALA A 275 14.86 -2.44 -8.51
C ALA A 275 16.30 -2.92 -8.76
N LEU A 276 17.08 -3.13 -7.70
CA LEU A 276 18.43 -3.69 -7.81
C LEU A 276 18.41 -5.09 -8.41
N ALA A 277 17.52 -5.97 -7.96
CA ALA A 277 17.40 -7.34 -8.47
C ALA A 277 16.97 -7.39 -9.95
N ARG A 278 16.03 -6.53 -10.36
CA ARG A 278 15.65 -6.33 -11.76
C ARG A 278 16.87 -5.94 -12.61
N LYS A 279 17.71 -5.00 -12.13
CA LYS A 279 18.91 -4.53 -12.84
C LYS A 279 20.11 -5.49 -12.82
N GLN A 280 20.15 -6.44 -11.88
CA GLN A 280 21.19 -7.48 -11.77
C GLN A 280 20.80 -8.81 -12.43
N SER A 281 19.59 -8.91 -13.01
CA SER A 281 19.00 -10.17 -13.50
C SER A 281 18.92 -11.28 -12.44
N SER A 282 18.85 -10.90 -11.15
CA SER A 282 18.79 -11.82 -10.01
C SER A 282 17.36 -12.11 -9.52
N ILE A 283 16.36 -11.90 -10.38
CA ILE A 283 14.93 -12.12 -10.08
C ILE A 283 14.64 -13.55 -9.58
N GLY A 284 15.40 -14.56 -10.02
CA GLY A 284 15.29 -15.92 -9.48
C GLY A 284 15.58 -16.05 -7.97
N GLN A 285 16.11 -15.01 -7.33
CA GLN A 285 16.38 -14.90 -5.89
C GLN A 285 15.55 -13.79 -5.21
N ILE A 286 14.55 -13.21 -5.88
CA ILE A 286 13.81 -12.03 -5.41
C ILE A 286 13.22 -12.20 -4.00
N GLY A 287 12.80 -13.43 -3.65
CA GLY A 287 12.32 -13.75 -2.32
C GLY A 287 13.34 -13.49 -1.23
N GLN A 288 14.58 -13.97 -1.41
CA GLN A 288 15.66 -13.75 -0.45
C GLN A 288 16.06 -12.27 -0.42
N VAL A 289 16.10 -11.60 -1.56
CA VAL A 289 16.39 -10.15 -1.66
C VAL A 289 15.40 -9.32 -0.83
N ILE A 290 14.11 -9.63 -0.90
CA ILE A 290 13.09 -8.94 -0.09
C ILE A 290 13.18 -9.35 1.38
N VAL A 291 13.40 -10.64 1.68
CA VAL A 291 13.63 -11.11 3.07
C VAL A 291 14.78 -10.36 3.73
N ASP A 292 15.90 -10.16 3.03
CA ASP A 292 17.05 -9.41 3.54
C ASP A 292 16.72 -7.92 3.72
N ALA A 293 15.96 -7.32 2.78
CA ALA A 293 15.56 -5.91 2.85
C ALA A 293 14.65 -5.57 4.04
N VAL A 294 13.84 -6.53 4.53
CA VAL A 294 12.91 -6.34 5.66
C VAL A 294 13.47 -6.73 7.04
N GLY A 295 14.73 -7.17 7.13
CA GLY A 295 15.38 -7.54 8.39
C GLY A 295 15.98 -8.96 8.43
N GLY A 296 15.89 -9.71 7.33
CA GLY A 296 16.46 -11.05 7.17
C GLY A 296 15.53 -12.18 7.62
N SER A 297 16.05 -13.40 7.56
CA SER A 297 15.30 -14.66 7.76
C SER A 297 14.66 -14.87 9.13
N LYS A 298 14.96 -14.00 10.10
CA LYS A 298 14.26 -13.94 11.40
C LYS A 298 12.94 -13.21 11.33
N THR A 299 12.78 -12.26 10.42
CA THR A 299 11.63 -11.35 10.33
C THR A 299 10.74 -11.68 9.13
N ALA A 300 11.29 -12.26 8.07
CA ALA A 300 10.53 -12.72 6.90
C ALA A 300 11.05 -14.03 6.32
N LYS A 301 10.20 -14.71 5.53
CA LYS A 301 10.49 -15.99 4.89
C LYS A 301 9.78 -16.09 3.54
N VAL A 302 10.37 -16.85 2.61
CA VAL A 302 9.61 -17.43 1.50
C VAL A 302 8.76 -18.56 2.08
N LEU A 303 7.44 -18.50 1.88
CA LEU A 303 6.50 -19.54 2.32
C LEU A 303 6.29 -20.58 1.23
N PHE A 304 6.24 -20.14 -0.03
CA PHE A 304 5.95 -21.01 -1.17
C PHE A 304 6.40 -20.40 -2.51
N SER A 305 6.57 -21.24 -3.52
CA SER A 305 6.72 -20.83 -4.92
C SER A 305 5.99 -21.82 -5.82
N GLY A 306 5.31 -21.33 -6.86
CA GLY A 306 4.53 -22.18 -7.73
C GLY A 306 3.77 -21.44 -8.83
N LYS A 307 2.71 -22.08 -9.33
CA LYS A 307 1.81 -21.57 -10.35
C LYS A 307 0.40 -21.50 -9.79
N ILE A 308 -0.29 -20.37 -10.00
CA ILE A 308 -1.70 -20.25 -9.64
C ILE A 308 -2.51 -21.26 -10.46
N SER A 309 -3.17 -22.19 -9.77
CA SER A 309 -3.91 -23.32 -10.36
C SER A 309 -5.43 -23.21 -10.18
N ASP A 310 -5.92 -22.39 -9.25
CA ASP A 310 -7.32 -21.96 -9.17
C ASP A 310 -7.41 -20.56 -8.54
N VAL A 311 -8.43 -19.78 -8.91
CA VAL A 311 -8.77 -18.50 -8.28
C VAL A 311 -10.29 -18.37 -8.24
N ARG A 312 -10.86 -18.29 -7.05
CA ARG A 312 -12.30 -18.07 -6.86
C ARG A 312 -12.49 -16.75 -6.13
N ARG A 313 -13.41 -15.91 -6.62
CA ARG A 313 -13.72 -14.63 -5.98
C ARG A 313 -15.19 -14.27 -6.15
N ARG A 314 -15.71 -13.48 -5.22
CA ARG A 314 -17.03 -12.85 -5.29
C ARG A 314 -17.03 -11.53 -4.50
N LEU A 315 -17.83 -10.57 -4.95
CA LEU A 315 -18.11 -9.37 -4.16
C LEU A 315 -19.17 -9.66 -3.09
N HIS A 316 -18.93 -9.22 -1.85
CA HIS A 316 -19.87 -9.30 -0.75
C HIS A 316 -19.72 -8.09 0.19
N LYS A 317 -20.80 -7.31 0.35
CA LYS A 317 -20.83 -6.09 1.20
C LYS A 317 -19.67 -5.12 0.92
N GLY A 318 -19.33 -4.94 -0.36
CA GLY A 318 -18.24 -4.06 -0.80
C GLY A 318 -16.83 -4.60 -0.54
N HIS A 319 -16.65 -5.86 -0.13
CA HIS A 319 -15.35 -6.54 -0.09
C HIS A 319 -15.27 -7.62 -1.17
N THR A 320 -14.08 -7.82 -1.73
CA THR A 320 -13.77 -8.96 -2.60
C THR A 320 -13.34 -10.12 -1.72
N ILE A 321 -14.13 -11.20 -1.70
CA ILE A 321 -13.88 -12.40 -0.88
C ILE A 321 -13.60 -13.58 -1.79
N GLY A 322 -12.54 -14.34 -1.51
CA GLY A 322 -12.12 -15.43 -2.37
C GLY A 322 -11.00 -16.29 -1.80
N GLU A 323 -10.48 -17.16 -2.66
CA GLU A 323 -9.31 -18.01 -2.41
C GLU A 323 -8.46 -18.11 -3.68
N VAL A 324 -7.14 -18.15 -3.49
CA VAL A 324 -6.18 -18.50 -4.53
C VAL A 324 -5.49 -19.81 -4.15
N VAL A 325 -5.37 -20.70 -5.12
CA VAL A 325 -4.69 -22.00 -4.98
C VAL A 325 -3.43 -21.95 -5.84
N ILE A 326 -2.29 -22.26 -5.22
CA ILE A 326 -0.97 -22.21 -5.85
C ILE A 326 -0.36 -23.61 -5.75
N THR A 327 -0.06 -24.23 -6.89
CA THR A 327 0.57 -25.56 -6.93
C THR A 327 2.05 -25.42 -7.26
N ALA A 328 2.93 -26.12 -6.54
CA ALA A 328 4.35 -26.10 -6.80
C ALA A 328 4.67 -26.58 -8.23
N LEU A 329 5.68 -25.98 -8.88
CA LEU A 329 6.12 -26.41 -10.21
C LEU A 329 6.80 -27.79 -10.12
N SER A 330 6.56 -28.64 -11.12
CA SER A 330 7.29 -29.89 -11.26
C SER A 330 8.75 -29.64 -11.66
N SER A 331 9.65 -30.55 -11.31
CA SER A 331 11.10 -30.44 -11.54
C SER A 331 11.55 -30.39 -13.01
N GLY A 332 10.61 -30.39 -13.97
CA GLY A 332 10.87 -30.14 -15.40
C GLY A 332 10.29 -28.83 -15.95
N GLU A 333 9.46 -28.09 -15.19
CA GLU A 333 8.88 -26.79 -15.62
C GLU A 333 9.73 -25.57 -15.23
N ASP A 334 10.79 -25.78 -14.44
CA ASP A 334 11.65 -24.73 -13.85
C ASP A 334 13.09 -24.85 -14.39
N SER A 335 13.22 -24.81 -15.72
CA SER A 335 14.44 -25.13 -16.49
C SER A 335 15.51 -24.02 -16.49
N ASP A 336 15.81 -23.46 -15.32
CA ASP A 336 16.74 -22.34 -15.15
C ASP A 336 17.91 -22.77 -14.24
N ASP A 337 18.71 -23.71 -14.76
CA ASP A 337 19.63 -24.61 -14.02
C ASP A 337 20.85 -23.94 -13.34
N ASN A 338 21.03 -22.62 -13.45
CA ASN A 338 22.26 -21.93 -13.04
C ASN A 338 22.24 -21.35 -11.60
N ASN A 339 21.13 -21.46 -10.86
CA ASN A 339 21.06 -21.00 -9.46
C ASN A 339 20.30 -22.00 -8.57
N PRO A 340 20.79 -22.31 -7.35
CA PRO A 340 20.04 -23.13 -6.41
C PRO A 340 18.81 -22.38 -5.88
N LYS A 341 17.64 -22.65 -6.46
CA LYS A 341 16.34 -22.22 -5.96
C LYS A 341 15.85 -23.16 -4.86
N GLU A 342 15.17 -22.60 -3.86
CA GLU A 342 14.42 -23.39 -2.87
C GLU A 342 13.30 -24.18 -3.57
N ARG A 343 13.19 -25.48 -3.28
CA ARG A 343 12.26 -26.38 -3.97
C ARG A 343 11.03 -26.63 -3.11
N PHE A 344 9.87 -26.29 -3.66
CA PHE A 344 8.56 -26.48 -3.02
C PHE A 344 7.85 -27.70 -3.62
N SER A 345 6.90 -28.27 -2.89
CA SER A 345 6.05 -29.38 -3.34
C SER A 345 4.64 -29.25 -2.76
N GLY A 346 3.67 -29.93 -3.36
CA GLY A 346 2.27 -29.85 -2.95
C GLY A 346 1.59 -28.55 -3.38
N THR A 347 0.66 -28.07 -2.55
CA THR A 347 -0.24 -26.94 -2.87
C THR A 347 -0.37 -26.01 -1.67
N LEU A 348 -0.42 -24.71 -1.93
CA LEU A 348 -0.76 -23.67 -0.95
C LEU A 348 -2.14 -23.08 -1.27
N VAL A 349 -2.96 -22.89 -0.24
CA VAL A 349 -4.24 -22.17 -0.31
C VAL A 349 -4.14 -20.88 0.50
N ILE A 350 -4.56 -19.77 -0.10
CA ILE A 350 -4.64 -18.46 0.55
C ILE A 350 -6.04 -17.90 0.35
N PRO A 351 -6.92 -17.88 1.37
CA PRO A 351 -8.14 -17.10 1.32
C PRO A 351 -7.86 -15.61 1.55
N PHE A 352 -8.71 -14.78 0.97
CA PHE A 352 -8.62 -13.33 1.05
C PHE A 352 -9.98 -12.66 1.27
N LYS A 353 -9.97 -11.52 1.96
CA LYS A 353 -11.06 -10.54 2.07
C LYS A 353 -10.44 -9.16 1.83
N ASN A 354 -10.39 -8.73 0.59
CA ASN A 354 -9.50 -7.68 0.05
C ASN A 354 -8.00 -8.03 0.19
N GLU A 355 -7.56 -8.38 1.39
CA GLU A 355 -6.19 -8.81 1.74
C GLU A 355 -6.12 -10.33 2.01
N ASN A 356 -4.93 -10.91 1.84
CA ASN A 356 -4.61 -12.30 2.18
C ASN A 356 -4.67 -12.52 3.71
N LEU A 357 -5.29 -13.63 4.13
CA LEU A 357 -5.63 -13.89 5.53
C LEU A 357 -4.77 -14.97 6.19
N TYR A 358 -4.51 -16.07 5.49
CA TYR A 358 -3.60 -17.13 5.94
C TYR A 358 -3.00 -17.89 4.76
N ALA A 359 -1.95 -18.66 5.03
CA ALA A 359 -1.27 -19.51 4.07
C ALA A 359 -1.28 -20.95 4.59
N GLU A 360 -2.17 -21.78 4.03
CA GLU A 360 -2.31 -23.20 4.39
C GLU A 360 -1.62 -24.06 3.33
N HIS A 361 -0.62 -24.84 3.73
CA HIS A 361 0.11 -25.76 2.84
C HIS A 361 -0.37 -27.19 3.02
N THR A 362 -0.64 -27.87 1.92
CA THR A 362 -0.92 -29.30 1.89
C THR A 362 0.16 -30.03 1.07
N THR A 363 0.70 -31.11 1.64
CA THR A 363 1.74 -31.96 1.03
C THR A 363 1.28 -32.61 -0.28
N GLN A 364 2.24 -33.02 -1.13
CA GLN A 364 1.94 -33.57 -2.46
C GLN A 364 1.11 -34.87 -2.43
N ASP A 365 1.19 -35.64 -1.35
CA ASP A 365 0.38 -36.85 -1.10
C ASP A 365 -1.02 -36.55 -0.54
N GLY A 366 -1.32 -35.28 -0.23
CA GLY A 366 -2.58 -34.84 0.37
C GLY A 366 -2.78 -35.25 1.84
N GLN A 367 -1.76 -35.80 2.51
CA GLN A 367 -1.92 -36.37 3.85
C GLN A 367 -1.69 -35.38 5.00
N THR A 368 -0.84 -34.38 4.80
CA THR A 368 -0.47 -33.41 5.84
C THR A 368 -0.80 -32.00 5.39
N THR A 369 -1.57 -31.29 6.22
CA THR A 369 -1.91 -29.88 6.04
C THR A 369 -1.33 -29.08 7.20
N THR A 370 -0.70 -27.93 6.91
CA THR A 370 0.00 -27.08 7.89
C THR A 370 -0.26 -25.61 7.64
N MET A 371 -0.42 -24.84 8.72
CA MET A 371 -0.52 -23.38 8.64
C MET A 371 0.89 -22.79 8.62
N LEU A 372 1.29 -22.17 7.50
CA LEU A 372 2.61 -21.54 7.35
C LEU A 372 2.64 -20.11 7.88
N ALA A 373 1.53 -19.39 7.74
CA ALA A 373 1.34 -18.02 8.24
C ALA A 373 -0.14 -17.69 8.42
N THR A 374 -0.45 -16.77 9.32
CA THR A 374 -1.79 -16.22 9.58
C THR A 374 -1.69 -14.75 9.95
N VAL A 375 -2.70 -13.94 9.62
CA VAL A 375 -2.89 -12.59 10.21
C VAL A 375 -2.67 -12.60 11.74
N PRO A 376 -2.05 -11.57 12.34
CA PRO A 376 -1.67 -10.28 11.74
C PRO A 376 -0.46 -10.32 10.79
N ASP A 377 0.33 -11.40 10.75
CA ASP A 377 1.50 -11.50 9.85
C ASP A 377 1.13 -11.24 8.39
N LEU A 378 2.04 -10.57 7.68
CA LEU A 378 1.85 -10.17 6.30
C LEU A 378 2.04 -11.38 5.39
N ILE A 379 1.13 -11.55 4.43
CA ILE A 379 1.20 -12.60 3.42
C ILE A 379 1.10 -11.90 2.07
N SER A 380 2.22 -11.84 1.36
CA SER A 380 2.35 -11.14 0.07
C SER A 380 2.56 -12.14 -1.05
N VAL A 381 1.83 -11.97 -2.16
CA VAL A 381 1.98 -12.79 -3.36
C VAL A 381 2.63 -11.92 -4.43
N LEU A 382 3.77 -12.36 -4.96
CA LEU A 382 4.55 -11.65 -5.96
C LEU A 382 4.57 -12.41 -7.27
N ASP A 383 4.64 -11.70 -8.40
CA ASP A 383 4.98 -12.28 -9.69
C ASP A 383 6.46 -12.72 -9.70
N ALA A 384 6.68 -14.02 -9.89
CA ALA A 384 8.02 -14.62 -9.86
C ALA A 384 8.90 -14.24 -11.07
N GLN A 385 8.34 -13.59 -12.10
CA GLN A 385 9.07 -13.20 -13.31
C GLN A 385 9.65 -11.78 -13.25
N ASN A 386 9.14 -10.90 -12.38
CA ASN A 386 9.57 -9.49 -12.30
C ASN A 386 9.69 -8.94 -10.86
N GLY A 387 9.25 -9.69 -9.85
CA GLY A 387 9.33 -9.31 -8.44
C GLY A 387 8.25 -8.35 -7.94
N SER A 388 7.34 -7.91 -8.81
CA SER A 388 6.23 -7.03 -8.44
C SER A 388 5.21 -7.77 -7.57
N ALA A 389 4.64 -7.07 -6.58
CA ALA A 389 3.50 -7.61 -5.84
C ALA A 389 2.25 -7.70 -6.73
N LEU A 390 1.35 -8.62 -6.37
CA LEU A 390 0.07 -8.82 -7.02
C LEU A 390 -1.06 -8.52 -6.03
N GLY A 391 -1.99 -7.65 -6.42
CA GLY A 391 -3.25 -7.47 -5.73
C GLY A 391 -4.16 -8.69 -5.87
N THR A 392 -5.09 -8.89 -4.93
CA THR A 392 -6.15 -9.90 -5.07
C THR A 392 -7.03 -9.71 -6.33
N PRO A 393 -7.23 -8.50 -6.89
CA PRO A 393 -7.84 -8.35 -8.21
C PRO A 393 -7.00 -8.94 -9.36
N GLU A 394 -5.68 -8.98 -9.22
CA GLU A 394 -4.74 -9.35 -10.30
C GLU A 394 -4.45 -10.85 -10.40
N TYR A 395 -4.75 -11.63 -9.35
CA TYR A 395 -4.56 -13.08 -9.32
C TYR A 395 -5.23 -13.76 -10.52
N LYS A 396 -4.46 -14.40 -11.39
CA LYS A 396 -4.95 -15.07 -12.61
C LYS A 396 -4.37 -16.48 -12.70
N TYR A 397 -5.18 -17.41 -13.20
CA TYR A 397 -4.72 -18.77 -13.50
C TYR A 397 -3.46 -18.74 -14.39
N GLY A 398 -2.48 -19.57 -14.05
CA GLY A 398 -1.25 -19.74 -14.82
C GLY A 398 -0.12 -18.77 -14.47
N LEU A 399 -0.35 -17.72 -13.67
CA LEU A 399 0.75 -16.87 -13.18
C LEU A 399 1.72 -17.68 -12.32
N ARG A 400 3.03 -17.48 -12.55
CA ARG A 400 4.10 -18.01 -11.69
C ARG A 400 4.30 -17.02 -10.54
N VAL A 401 4.19 -17.49 -9.31
CA VAL A 401 4.18 -16.63 -8.13
C VAL A 401 5.06 -17.15 -7.01
N LEU A 402 5.56 -16.19 -6.24
CA LEU A 402 6.25 -16.39 -4.96
C LEU A 402 5.34 -15.90 -3.83
N VAL A 403 5.29 -16.62 -2.72
CA VAL A 403 4.57 -16.20 -1.51
C VAL A 403 5.58 -15.86 -0.42
N LEU A 404 5.53 -14.63 0.07
CA LEU A 404 6.33 -14.13 1.19
C LEU A 404 5.47 -14.00 2.45
N GLY A 405 6.08 -14.36 3.58
CA GLY A 405 5.58 -14.03 4.90
C GLY A 405 6.48 -12.99 5.57
N ILE A 406 5.93 -11.97 6.21
CA ILE A 406 6.68 -10.98 7.01
C ILE A 406 6.01 -10.85 8.39
N THR A 407 6.81 -10.85 9.45
CA THR A 407 6.32 -10.81 10.84
C THR A 407 5.64 -9.47 11.14
N ALA A 408 4.47 -9.52 11.76
CA ALA A 408 3.69 -8.36 12.16
C ALA A 408 4.40 -7.49 13.21
N ALA A 409 4.01 -6.22 13.26
CA ALA A 409 4.50 -5.28 14.27
C ALA A 409 3.92 -5.60 15.67
N PRO A 410 4.70 -5.38 16.75
CA PRO A 410 4.31 -5.71 18.13
C PRO A 410 3.01 -5.04 18.60
N GLN A 411 2.67 -3.90 18.02
CA GLN A 411 1.40 -3.18 18.24
C GLN A 411 0.15 -4.06 17.95
N TRP A 412 0.29 -5.12 17.15
CA TRP A 412 -0.75 -6.13 16.92
C TRP A 412 -0.65 -7.36 17.81
N THR A 413 0.53 -7.74 18.26
CA THR A 413 0.79 -9.06 18.88
C THR A 413 0.96 -9.01 20.40
N ASP A 414 1.44 -7.89 20.92
CA ASP A 414 1.83 -7.75 22.33
C ASP A 414 0.63 -7.49 23.25
N THR A 415 -0.55 -7.26 22.68
CA THR A 415 -1.79 -7.06 23.43
C THR A 415 -2.89 -8.01 22.95
N GLN A 416 -3.68 -8.50 23.90
CA GLN A 416 -4.86 -9.32 23.62
C GLN A 416 -5.83 -8.62 22.66
N ARG A 417 -6.07 -7.31 22.85
CA ARG A 417 -6.92 -6.48 21.97
C ARG A 417 -6.35 -6.35 20.54
N GLY A 418 -5.02 -6.37 20.39
CA GLY A 418 -4.36 -6.40 19.09
C GLY A 418 -4.69 -7.69 18.32
N LEU A 419 -4.60 -8.85 18.98
CA LEU A 419 -4.95 -10.14 18.39
C LEU A 419 -6.47 -10.31 18.16
N GLU A 420 -7.31 -9.69 19.00
CA GLU A 420 -8.77 -9.68 18.82
C GLU A 420 -9.23 -8.84 17.61
N LEU A 421 -8.48 -7.80 17.22
CA LEU A 421 -8.80 -6.93 16.08
C LEU A 421 -8.04 -7.31 14.81
N GLY A 422 -6.78 -7.74 14.91
CA GLY A 422 -5.90 -8.05 13.77
C GLY A 422 -5.62 -9.54 13.55
N GLY A 423 -5.91 -10.41 14.52
CA GLY A 423 -5.67 -11.86 14.43
C GLY A 423 -6.81 -12.67 13.80
N PRO A 424 -6.67 -14.00 13.70
CA PRO A 424 -7.55 -14.85 12.87
C PRO A 424 -9.04 -14.79 13.27
N SER A 425 -9.31 -14.65 14.57
CA SER A 425 -10.65 -14.48 15.13
C SER A 425 -11.41 -13.28 14.54
N ALA A 426 -10.73 -12.17 14.25
CA ALA A 426 -11.33 -10.96 13.67
C ALA A 426 -11.90 -11.21 12.25
N PHE A 427 -11.37 -12.22 11.56
CA PHE A 427 -11.77 -12.61 10.21
C PHE A 427 -12.72 -13.81 10.17
N GLY A 428 -13.17 -14.30 11.34
CA GLY A 428 -14.10 -15.41 11.46
C GLY A 428 -13.45 -16.78 11.62
N PHE A 429 -12.16 -16.85 12.00
CA PHE A 429 -11.42 -18.08 12.25
C PHE A 429 -11.05 -18.25 13.75
N PRO A 430 -12.03 -18.39 14.66
CA PRO A 430 -11.77 -18.39 16.11
C PRO A 430 -10.96 -19.60 16.59
N ASP A 431 -11.00 -20.71 15.84
CA ASP A 431 -10.28 -21.94 16.17
C ASP A 431 -8.82 -21.94 15.65
N VAL A 432 -8.43 -20.94 14.84
CA VAL A 432 -7.08 -20.81 14.30
C VAL A 432 -6.23 -19.99 15.26
N GLN A 433 -5.29 -20.65 15.94
CA GLN A 433 -4.34 -19.96 16.82
C GLN A 433 -3.28 -19.21 16.02
N TYR A 434 -3.09 -17.93 16.33
CA TYR A 434 -1.96 -17.17 15.80
C TYR A 434 -0.64 -17.73 16.35
N THR A 435 0.29 -18.05 15.46
CA THR A 435 1.68 -18.39 15.78
C THR A 435 2.57 -17.44 14.98
N PRO A 436 3.41 -16.60 15.63
CA PRO A 436 4.29 -15.68 14.91
C PRO A 436 5.22 -16.39 13.94
N LEU A 437 5.27 -15.89 12.70
CA LEU A 437 6.18 -16.38 11.67
C LEU A 437 7.65 -16.26 12.07
N GLY A 438 7.97 -15.25 12.89
CA GLY A 438 9.33 -14.87 13.25
C GLY A 438 9.37 -13.84 14.38
N VAL A 439 10.41 -12.99 14.33
CA VAL A 439 10.65 -11.91 15.29
C VAL A 439 10.64 -10.59 14.53
N TYR A 440 9.79 -9.66 14.96
CA TYR A 440 9.74 -8.31 14.40
C TYR A 440 11.09 -7.59 14.57
N CYS A 441 11.53 -6.90 13.53
CA CYS A 441 12.67 -6.00 13.56
C CYS A 441 12.20 -4.62 13.15
N THR A 442 12.43 -3.60 13.99
CA THR A 442 12.12 -2.21 13.62
C THR A 442 12.88 -1.83 12.37
N PRO A 443 12.20 -1.39 11.28
CA PRO A 443 12.88 -0.99 10.06
C PRO A 443 13.85 0.15 10.32
N ARG A 444 14.97 0.16 9.59
CA ARG A 444 15.97 1.23 9.72
C ARG A 444 15.48 2.51 9.05
N SER A 445 15.38 3.62 9.79
CA SER A 445 15.00 4.92 9.21
C SER A 445 15.98 5.33 8.10
N VAL A 446 15.45 5.81 6.98
CA VAL A 446 16.17 6.47 5.89
C VAL A 446 16.72 7.81 6.37
N ILE A 447 15.96 8.53 7.20
CA ILE A 447 16.38 9.81 7.76
C ILE A 447 17.61 9.61 8.65
N GLU A 448 17.55 8.69 9.62
CA GLU A 448 18.69 8.36 10.49
C GLU A 448 19.92 7.85 9.70
N GLU A 449 19.72 7.08 8.62
CA GLU A 449 20.84 6.54 7.83
C GLU A 449 21.58 7.62 7.01
N TYR A 450 20.85 8.56 6.43
CA TYR A 450 21.41 9.50 5.44
C TYR A 450 21.59 10.93 5.98
N ALA A 451 20.96 11.31 7.10
CA ALA A 451 21.19 12.61 7.75
C ALA A 451 22.65 12.84 8.19
N ALA A 452 23.35 11.77 8.59
CA ALA A 452 24.73 11.83 9.08
C ALA A 452 25.81 11.83 7.97
N ARG A 453 25.44 11.97 6.69
CA ARG A 453 26.36 11.85 5.53
C ARG A 453 26.58 13.15 4.75
N MET A 454 26.08 14.29 5.25
CA MET A 454 26.31 15.64 4.67
C MET A 454 27.19 16.50 5.59
#